data_AF-A0A520JA15-F1
#
_entry.id   AF-A0A520JA15-F1
#
_cell.length_a   1.000
_cell.length_b   1.000
_cell.length_c   1.000
_cell.angle_alpha   90.00
_cell.angle_beta   90.00
_cell.angle_gamma   90.00
#
_symmetry.space_group_name_H-M   'P 1'
#
loop_
_entity.id
_entity.type
_entity.pdbx_description
1 polymer ?
#
loop_
_entity_poly.entity_id
_entity_poly.type
_entity_poly.pdbx_seq_one_letter_code
_entity_poly.pdbx_strand_id
1 'polypeptide(L)'
;ATRRIAIVIPATSATSITIRTSTALRSLSMQGGQSVLAATDPLLDAMGFSRGRFVIEQAGAAPLVLPAWAEIERVTEDCRG
;
A
#
# COMPACT_ATOMS: atom_id res chain seq x y z
N ALA A 1 8.63 13.69 -15.16
CA ALA A 1 8.86 13.81 -13.70
C ALA A 1 8.44 12.50 -13.05
N THR A 2 9.26 11.93 -12.15
CA THR A 2 8.95 10.64 -11.50
C THR A 2 7.94 10.87 -10.38
N ARG A 3 6.64 10.81 -10.71
CA ARG A 3 5.53 10.92 -9.76
C ARG A 3 5.57 9.74 -8.76
N ARG A 4 5.26 10.01 -7.49
CA ARG A 4 5.38 9.03 -6.39
C ARG A 4 4.15 9.06 -5.49
N ILE A 5 3.84 7.90 -4.91
CA ILE A 5 2.74 7.70 -3.97
C ILE A 5 3.32 7.21 -2.65
N ALA A 6 2.85 7.78 -1.55
CA ALA A 6 3.24 7.38 -0.20
C ALA A 6 2.14 6.56 0.45
N ILE A 7 2.51 5.40 0.99
CA ILE A 7 1.69 4.62 1.91
C ILE A 7 2.12 5.02 3.31
N VAL A 8 1.21 5.60 4.09
CA VAL A 8 1.48 6.12 5.44
C VAL A 8 0.70 5.30 6.45
N ILE A 9 1.40 4.80 7.47
CA ILE A 9 0.78 4.17 8.64
C ILE A 9 1.15 5.03 9.84
N PRO A 10 0.23 5.87 10.34
CA PRO A 10 0.54 6.77 11.44
C PRO A 10 0.91 5.99 12.69
N ALA A 11 1.87 6.51 13.44
CA ALA A 11 2.36 5.93 14.70
C ALA A 11 2.88 4.47 14.60
N THR A 12 3.21 3.98 13.40
CA THR A 12 3.95 2.71 13.30
C THR A 12 5.43 2.91 13.60
N SER A 13 5.97 2.00 14.41
CA SER A 13 7.42 1.83 14.64
C SER A 13 8.01 0.72 13.77
N ALA A 14 7.20 0.09 12.90
CA ALA A 14 7.65 -1.00 12.06
C ALA A 14 8.62 -0.50 10.99
N THR A 15 9.73 -1.21 10.81
CA THR A 15 10.71 -0.96 9.74
C THR A 15 10.34 -1.65 8.44
N SER A 16 9.40 -2.59 8.48
CA SER A 16 8.80 -3.23 7.32
C SER A 16 7.35 -3.60 7.57
N ILE A 17 6.58 -3.63 6.49
CA ILE A 17 5.22 -4.15 6.45
C ILE A 17 5.08 -5.13 5.30
N THR A 18 4.12 -6.04 5.39
CA THR A 18 3.72 -6.92 4.29
C THR A 18 2.33 -6.56 3.84
N ILE A 19 2.16 -6.31 2.54
CA ILE A 19 0.87 -6.08 1.90
C ILE A 19 0.47 -7.37 1.17
N ARG A 20 -0.66 -7.95 1.58
CA ARG A 20 -1.28 -9.12 0.95
C ARG A 20 -2.54 -8.67 0.21
N THR A 21 -2.50 -8.79 -1.10
CA THR A 21 -3.62 -8.53 -2.02
C THR A 21 -4.16 -9.87 -2.53
N SER A 22 -5.14 -9.84 -3.43
CA SER A 22 -5.64 -11.08 -4.05
C SER A 22 -4.65 -11.74 -5.02
N THR A 23 -3.68 -10.99 -5.56
CA THR A 23 -2.76 -11.45 -6.61
C THR A 23 -1.28 -11.30 -6.24
N ALA A 24 -0.97 -10.56 -5.18
CA ALA A 24 0.39 -10.28 -4.75
C ALA A 24 0.56 -10.34 -3.23
N LEU A 25 1.74 -10.75 -2.80
CA LEU A 25 2.22 -10.67 -1.42
C LEU A 25 3.58 -9.97 -1.46
N ARG A 26 3.67 -8.75 -0.93
CA ARG A 26 4.89 -7.94 -1.04
C ARG A 26 5.26 -7.28 0.28
N SER A 27 6.53 -7.41 0.67
CA SER A 27 7.08 -6.66 1.79
C SER A 27 7.63 -5.31 1.33
N LEU A 28 7.30 -4.26 2.08
CA LEU A 28 7.76 -2.89 1.87
C LEU A 28 8.60 -2.46 3.07
N SER A 29 9.71 -1.78 2.79
CA SER A 29 10.46 -1.06 3.82
C SER A 29 9.74 0.22 4.21
N MET A 30 9.75 0.52 5.50
CA MET A 30 9.16 1.71 6.10
C MET A 30 10.26 2.63 6.62
N GLN A 31 10.12 3.92 6.39
CA GLN A 31 10.97 4.98 6.94
C GLN A 31 10.06 6.06 7.51
N GLY A 32 10.18 6.37 8.81
CA GLY A 32 9.35 7.41 9.45
C GLY A 32 7.85 7.15 9.35
N GLY A 33 7.42 5.89 9.34
CA GLY A 33 6.00 5.51 9.23
C GLY A 33 5.43 5.59 7.81
N GLN A 34 6.27 5.69 6.78
CA GLN A 34 5.85 5.71 5.38
C GLN A 34 6.71 4.81 4.48
N SER A 35 6.12 4.35 3.37
CA SER A 35 6.82 3.74 2.25
C SER A 35 6.45 4.48 0.97
N VAL A 36 7.42 4.72 0.08
CA VAL A 36 7.22 5.55 -1.13
C VAL A 36 7.43 4.72 -2.38
N LEU A 37 6.36 4.58 -3.17
CA LEU A 37 6.34 3.84 -4.43
C LEU A 37 6.40 4.79 -5.63
N ALA A 38 6.87 4.30 -6.77
CA ALA A 38 6.63 5.00 -8.03
C ALA A 38 5.13 4.93 -8.36
N ALA A 39 4.57 5.95 -9.01
CA ALA A 39 3.15 5.92 -9.41
C ALA A 39 2.82 4.76 -10.37
N THR A 40 3.83 4.21 -11.05
CA THR A 40 3.73 3.04 -11.93
C THR A 40 3.99 1.70 -11.23
N ASP A 41 4.11 1.69 -9.90
CA ASP A 41 4.37 0.44 -9.18
C ASP A 41 3.12 -0.48 -9.23
N PRO A 42 3.25 -1.73 -9.70
CA PRO A 42 2.11 -2.62 -9.90
C PRO A 42 1.42 -3.05 -8.60
N LEU A 43 2.03 -2.82 -7.44
CA LEU A 43 1.38 -3.08 -6.15
C LEU A 43 0.16 -2.17 -5.93
N LEU A 44 0.17 -0.96 -6.49
CA LEU A 44 -0.94 -0.01 -6.38
C LEU A 44 -2.22 -0.59 -7.01
N ASP A 45 -2.10 -1.08 -8.25
CA ASP A 45 -3.20 -1.73 -8.97
C ASP A 45 -3.61 -3.04 -8.26
N ALA A 46 -2.65 -3.81 -7.74
CA ALA A 46 -2.96 -5.04 -6.99
C ALA A 46 -3.80 -4.76 -5.73
N MET A 47 -3.59 -3.61 -5.06
CA MET A 47 -4.42 -3.20 -3.92
C MET A 47 -5.83 -2.82 -4.34
N GLY A 48 -5.99 -1.98 -5.38
CA GLY A 48 -7.31 -1.52 -5.83
C GLY A 48 -8.15 -2.61 -6.50
N PHE A 49 -7.54 -3.56 -7.20
CA PHE A 49 -8.23 -4.72 -7.82
C PHE A 49 -8.38 -5.94 -6.90
N SER A 50 -8.06 -5.82 -5.61
CA SER A 50 -8.28 -6.92 -4.66
C SER A 50 -9.77 -7.27 -4.50
N ARG A 51 -10.07 -8.56 -4.30
CA ARG A 51 -11.45 -9.09 -4.17
C ARG A 51 -12.08 -8.69 -2.83
N GLY A 52 -12.52 -7.44 -2.75
CA GLY A 52 -13.21 -6.83 -1.61
C GLY A 52 -12.26 -6.27 -0.54
N ARG A 53 -11.13 -6.92 -0.28
CA ARG A 53 -10.16 -6.49 0.74
C ARG A 53 -8.73 -6.91 0.45
N PHE A 54 -7.79 -6.19 1.05
CA PHE A 54 -6.39 -6.55 1.16
C PHE A 54 -5.96 -6.41 2.64
N VAL A 55 -4.78 -6.95 2.97
CA VAL A 55 -4.29 -6.99 4.35
C VAL A 55 -2.92 -6.35 4.44
N ILE A 56 -2.70 -5.56 5.49
CA ILE A 56 -1.39 -5.06 5.87
C ILE A 56 -0.98 -5.72 7.18
N GLU A 57 0.18 -6.34 7.19
CA GLU A 57 0.76 -7.06 8.34
C GLU A 57 2.06 -6.37 8.75
N GLN A 58 2.28 -6.19 10.05
CA GLN A 58 3.52 -5.66 10.61
C GLN A 58 3.82 -6.34 11.95
N ALA A 59 5.10 -6.45 12.30
CA ALA A 59 5.50 -7.10 13.53
C ALA A 59 4.96 -6.37 14.77
N GLY A 60 4.42 -7.13 15.73
CA GLY A 60 3.93 -6.57 17.00
C GLY A 60 2.58 -5.85 16.93
N ALA A 61 1.87 -5.87 15.80
CA ALA A 61 0.52 -5.33 15.68
C ALA A 61 -0.44 -6.35 15.06
N ALA A 62 -1.74 -6.18 15.35
CA ALA A 62 -2.77 -6.96 14.68
C ALA A 62 -2.80 -6.63 13.17
N PRO A 63 -3.08 -7.62 12.29
CA PRO A 63 -3.27 -7.36 10.87
C PRO A 63 -4.37 -6.34 10.59
N LEU A 64 -4.08 -5.37 9.72
CA LEU A 64 -5.07 -4.40 9.25
C LEU A 64 -5.74 -4.96 8.00
N VAL A 65 -7.06 -5.14 8.06
CA VAL A 65 -7.86 -5.57 6.92
C VAL A 65 -8.54 -4.34 6.32
N LEU A 66 -8.12 -3.96 5.12
CA LEU A 66 -8.57 -2.75 4.45
C LEU A 66 -9.45 -3.09 3.24
N PRO A 67 -10.52 -2.32 3.00
CA PRO A 67 -11.33 -2.50 1.80
C PRO A 67 -10.58 -2.01 0.55
N ALA A 68 -10.79 -2.70 -0.57
CA ALA A 68 -10.26 -2.30 -1.87
C ALA A 68 -11.15 -1.22 -2.51
N TRP A 69 -11.21 -0.03 -1.88
CA TRP A 69 -12.03 1.08 -2.38
C TRP A 69 -11.43 1.71 -3.64
N ALA A 70 -12.31 2.28 -4.47
CA ALA A 70 -11.94 2.98 -5.70
C ALA A 70 -10.96 4.15 -5.49
N GLU A 71 -10.87 4.69 -4.28
CA GLU A 71 -9.95 5.79 -3.94
C GLU A 71 -8.48 5.43 -4.19
N ILE A 72 -8.09 4.16 -4.06
CA ILE A 72 -6.72 3.71 -4.32
C ILE A 72 -6.37 3.92 -5.79
N GLU A 73 -7.26 3.51 -6.69
CA GLU A 73 -7.10 3.69 -8.14
C GLU A 73 -7.21 5.17 -8.51
N ARG A 74 -8.15 5.90 -7.91
CA ARG A 74 -8.35 7.34 -8.17
C ARG A 74 -7.09 8.15 -7.85
N VAL A 75 -6.52 7.98 -6.65
CA VAL A 75 -5.27 8.66 -6.24
C VAL A 75 -4.10 8.22 -7.12
N THR A 76 -4.06 6.95 -7.50
CA THR A 76 -3.00 6.41 -8.34
C THR A 76 -3.03 7.04 -9.74
N GLU A 77 -4.21 7.12 -10.36
CA GLU A 77 -4.37 7.68 -11.70
C GLU A 77 -4.17 9.21 -11.71
N ASP A 78 -4.71 9.94 -10.73
CA ASP A 78 -4.43 11.37 -10.55
C ASP A 78 -2.91 11.62 -10.44
N CYS A 79 -2.20 10.74 -9.73
CA CYS A 79 -0.75 10.81 -9.59
C CYS A 79 -0.01 10.43 -10.86
N ARG A 80 -0.55 9.57 -11.74
CA ARG A 80 0.05 9.22 -13.04
C ARG A 80 -0.07 10.35 -14.06
N GLY A 81 -1.22 11.03 -14.10
CA GLY A 81 -1.48 12.22 -14.91
C GLY A 81 -2.24 11.94 -16.18
#